data_AF-A0A1B8TNK2-F1
#
_entry.id   AF-A0A1B8TNK2-F1
#
_cell.length_a   1.000
_cell.length_b   1.000
_cell.length_c   1.000
_cell.angle_alpha   90.00
_cell.angle_beta   90.00
_cell.angle_gamma   90.00
#
_symmetry.space_group_name_H-M   'P 1'
#
loop_
_entity.id
_entity.type
_entity.pdbx_description
1 polymer ?
#
loop_
_entity_poly.entity_id
_entity_poly.type
_entity_poly.pdbx_seq_one_letter_code
_entity_poly.pdbx_strand_id
1 'polypeptide(L)'
;MKWITRERPKIDRIACPWLIARFIDTAPEFLYVPSGDVLRRAREEGATPYDIPGVELTHEGELCSFDAFLKKYQLDEPALQQLAQIVRGADTSRLNLTPQSAGLYAISLGLSKNFSDDHEMLRHGLIMYDALYAWCKDCQGESHNWPPQM
;
A
#
# COMPACT_ATOMS: atom_id res chain seq x y z
N MET A 1 13.86 4.99 -9.21
CA MET A 1 14.73 4.04 -8.46
C MET A 1 14.14 2.64 -8.56
N LYS A 2 14.91 1.59 -8.23
CA LYS A 2 14.38 0.22 -8.14
C LYS A 2 13.97 -0.12 -6.72
N TRP A 3 12.79 -0.70 -6.55
CA TRP A 3 12.18 -1.09 -5.28
C TRP A 3 11.83 -2.57 -5.34
N ILE A 4 12.14 -3.34 -4.30
CA ILE A 4 11.99 -4.79 -4.36
C ILE A 4 11.30 -5.36 -3.13
N THR A 5 10.39 -6.30 -3.35
CA THR A 5 9.74 -7.07 -2.28
C THR A 5 9.39 -8.48 -2.78
N ARG A 6 8.78 -9.27 -1.90
CA ARG A 6 8.30 -10.62 -2.21
C ARG A 6 7.11 -10.59 -3.17
N GLU A 7 7.06 -11.57 -4.08
CA GLU A 7 5.96 -11.86 -5.01
C GLU A 7 4.61 -12.12 -4.31
N ARG A 8 3.53 -12.11 -5.10
CA ARG A 8 2.15 -12.24 -4.62
C ARG A 8 1.82 -11.15 -3.57
N PRO A 9 1.90 -9.85 -3.95
CA PRO A 9 1.76 -8.74 -3.03
C PRO A 9 0.33 -8.61 -2.53
N LYS A 10 0.20 -8.06 -1.33
CA LYS A 10 -1.06 -7.77 -0.66
C LYS A 10 -0.85 -6.51 0.17
N ILE A 11 -1.93 -5.75 0.36
CA ILE A 11 -2.06 -4.61 1.28
C ILE A 11 -0.81 -3.72 1.26
N ASP A 12 0.13 -3.84 2.20
CA ASP A 12 1.34 -3.00 2.28
C ASP A 12 2.25 -3.10 1.06
N ARG A 13 2.36 -4.28 0.44
CA ARG A 13 3.16 -4.48 -0.78
C ARG A 13 2.50 -3.92 -2.04
N ILE A 14 1.33 -3.30 -1.89
CA ILE A 14 0.62 -2.52 -2.92
C ILE A 14 0.51 -1.04 -2.48
N ALA A 15 0.22 -0.79 -1.20
CA ALA A 15 0.12 0.54 -0.61
C ALA A 15 1.46 1.29 -0.70
N CYS A 16 2.57 0.63 -0.36
CA CYS A 16 3.90 1.23 -0.42
C CYS A 16 4.29 1.59 -1.86
N PRO A 17 4.14 0.71 -2.88
CA PRO A 17 4.30 1.10 -4.28
C PRO A 17 3.46 2.29 -4.72
N TRP A 18 2.20 2.39 -4.28
CA TRP A 18 1.37 3.55 -4.56
C TRP A 18 1.96 4.82 -3.95
N LEU A 19 2.31 4.80 -2.67
CA LEU A 19 2.92 5.94 -1.98
C LEU A 19 4.23 6.36 -2.67
N ILE A 20 5.07 5.38 -3.02
CA ILE A 20 6.32 5.60 -3.74
C ILE A 20 6.06 6.33 -5.05
N ALA A 21 5.16 5.80 -5.89
CA ALA A 21 4.88 6.32 -7.22
C ALA A 21 4.15 7.67 -7.25
N ARG A 22 3.56 8.11 -6.13
CA ARG A 22 2.82 9.37 -6.04
C ARG A 22 3.59 10.47 -5.30
N PHE A 23 4.42 10.11 -4.32
CA PHE A 23 5.01 11.09 -3.39
C PHE A 23 6.54 11.02 -3.25
N ILE A 24 7.20 9.93 -3.66
CA ILE A 24 8.62 9.70 -3.32
C ILE A 24 9.50 9.63 -4.57
N ASP A 25 9.07 8.87 -5.58
CA ASP A 25 9.86 8.55 -6.76
C ASP A 25 9.00 8.78 -8.00
N THR A 26 9.47 9.63 -8.91
CA THR A 26 8.74 10.03 -10.13
C THR A 26 8.79 8.96 -11.22
N ALA A 27 9.72 8.01 -11.12
CA ALA A 27 9.87 6.89 -12.06
C ALA A 27 10.33 5.62 -11.32
N PRO A 28 9.49 5.03 -10.45
CA PRO A 28 9.84 3.84 -9.72
C PRO A 28 9.72 2.60 -10.61
N GLU A 29 10.68 1.69 -10.45
CA GLU A 29 10.62 0.34 -10.98
C GLU A 29 10.43 -0.63 -9.81
N PHE A 30 9.37 -1.44 -9.86
CA PHE A 30 9.06 -2.41 -8.81
C PHE A 30 9.48 -3.81 -9.24
N LEU A 31 10.16 -4.53 -8.36
CA LEU A 31 10.58 -5.90 -8.57
C LEU A 31 9.87 -6.80 -7.56
N TYR A 32 9.19 -7.82 -8.07
CA TYR A 32 8.56 -8.87 -7.28
C TYR A 32 9.30 -10.18 -7.52
N VAL A 33 9.82 -10.78 -6.44
CA VAL A 33 10.65 -11.99 -6.53
C VAL A 33 10.25 -13.00 -5.44
N PRO A 34 10.64 -14.29 -5.56
CA PRO A 34 10.43 -15.26 -4.50
C PRO A 34 10.99 -14.77 -3.16
N SER A 35 10.30 -15.07 -2.06
CA SER A 35 10.62 -14.52 -0.74
C SER A 35 12.06 -14.78 -0.28
N GLY A 36 12.64 -15.93 -0.65
CA GLY A 36 14.03 -16.27 -0.31
C GLY A 36 15.08 -15.48 -1.09
N ASP A 37 14.68 -14.82 -2.18
CA ASP A 37 15.59 -14.16 -3.12
C ASP A 37 15.65 -12.64 -2.95
N VAL A 38 14.71 -12.03 -2.21
CA VAL A 38 14.55 -10.56 -2.13
C VAL A 38 15.88 -9.86 -1.81
N LEU A 39 16.58 -10.26 -0.75
CA LEU A 39 17.84 -9.59 -0.35
C LEU A 39 18.99 -9.84 -1.34
N ARG A 40 19.04 -11.03 -1.95
CA ARG A 40 20.05 -11.36 -2.95
C ARG A 40 19.84 -10.52 -4.22
N ARG A 41 18.62 -10.52 -4.74
CA ARG A 41 18.20 -9.75 -5.92
C ARG A 41 18.30 -8.25 -5.67
N ALA A 42 17.99 -7.77 -4.46
CA ALA A 42 18.17 -6.37 -4.08
C ALA A 42 19.61 -5.90 -4.31
N ARG A 43 20.60 -6.70 -3.88
CA ARG A 43 22.03 -6.39 -4.09
C ARG A 43 22.45 -6.46 -5.55
N GLU A 44 21.99 -7.48 -6.28
CA GLU A 44 22.29 -7.67 -7.71
C GLU A 44 21.74 -6.52 -8.58
N GLU A 45 20.53 -6.07 -8.27
CA GLU A 45 19.79 -5.08 -9.07
C GLU A 45 20.00 -3.63 -8.59
N GLY A 46 20.67 -3.43 -7.45
CA GLY A 46 20.77 -2.13 -6.79
C GLY A 46 19.40 -1.60 -6.34
N ALA A 47 18.50 -2.49 -5.92
CA ALA A 47 17.13 -2.16 -5.54
C ALA A 47 16.97 -2.01 -4.02
N THR A 48 16.12 -1.09 -3.59
CA THR A 48 15.79 -0.87 -2.17
C THR A 48 14.74 -1.88 -1.71
N PRO A 49 15.06 -2.79 -0.76
CA PRO A 49 14.10 -3.76 -0.26
C PRO A 49 13.14 -3.12 0.74
N TYR A 50 11.88 -3.58 0.72
CA TYR A 50 10.84 -3.15 1.67
C TYR A 50 9.85 -4.29 1.96
N ASP A 51 9.07 -4.16 3.05
CA ASP A 51 8.11 -5.14 3.55
C ASP A 51 8.69 -6.56 3.71
N ILE A 52 9.90 -6.64 4.25
CA ILE A 52 10.54 -7.91 4.64
C ILE A 52 11.25 -7.78 6.00
N PRO A 53 11.50 -8.87 6.72
CA PRO A 53 12.21 -8.81 7.99
C PRO A 53 13.63 -8.23 7.85
N GLY A 54 14.01 -7.33 8.78
CA GLY A 54 15.38 -6.85 8.92
C GLY A 54 15.83 -5.76 7.94
N VAL A 55 14.91 -5.15 7.19
CA VAL A 55 15.20 -3.97 6.36
C VAL A 55 14.63 -2.71 6.98
N GLU A 56 15.13 -1.54 6.59
CA GLU A 56 14.71 -0.25 7.15
C GLU A 56 13.22 0.07 6.93
N LEU A 57 12.70 -0.24 5.75
CA LEU A 57 11.32 0.02 5.34
C LEU A 57 10.47 -1.22 5.58
N THR A 58 10.18 -1.48 6.85
CA THR A 58 9.42 -2.66 7.32
C THR A 58 8.53 -2.29 8.51
N HIS A 59 7.84 -3.27 9.06
CA HIS A 59 7.01 -3.11 10.26
C HIS A 59 7.84 -2.74 11.50
N GLU A 60 7.32 -1.84 12.33
CA GLU A 60 7.92 -1.42 13.60
C GLU A 60 6.87 -1.49 14.73
N GLY A 61 6.94 -2.54 15.57
CA GLY A 61 5.97 -2.75 16.64
C GLY A 61 4.55 -2.94 16.10
N GLU A 62 3.65 -2.00 16.41
CA GLU A 62 2.28 -1.99 15.89
C GLU A 62 2.14 -1.28 14.54
N LEU A 63 3.20 -0.68 14.01
CA LEU A 63 3.18 0.06 12.76
C LEU A 63 3.52 -0.87 11.58
N CYS A 64 2.93 -0.59 10.43
CA CYS A 64 3.16 -1.33 9.19
C CYS A 64 4.25 -0.67 8.33
N SER A 65 4.65 -1.30 7.23
CA SER A 65 5.65 -0.75 6.31
C SER A 65 5.22 0.61 5.76
N PHE A 66 3.93 0.82 5.49
CA PHE A 66 3.40 2.12 5.02
C PHE A 66 3.72 3.26 6.01
N ASP A 67 3.59 3.01 7.32
CA ASP A 67 3.92 3.98 8.37
C ASP A 67 5.44 4.32 8.36
N ALA A 68 6.29 3.32 8.12
CA ALA A 68 7.74 3.52 8.03
C ALA A 68 8.12 4.44 6.85
N PHE A 69 7.42 4.32 5.71
CA PHE A 69 7.61 5.23 4.59
C PHE A 69 7.20 6.67 4.93
N LEU A 70 6.02 6.87 5.54
CA LEU A 70 5.59 8.22 5.93
C LEU A 70 6.59 8.89 6.86
N LYS A 71 7.09 8.15 7.87
CA LYS A 71 8.11 8.63 8.82
C LYS A 71 9.44 8.95 8.13
N LYS A 72 9.94 8.06 7.27
CA LYS A 72 11.23 8.25 6.58
C LYS A 72 11.22 9.45 5.64
N TYR A 73 10.14 9.65 4.91
CA TYR A 73 10.01 10.69 3.88
C TYR A 73 9.29 11.95 4.37
N GLN A 74 8.96 12.05 5.66
CA GLN A 74 8.33 13.23 6.28
C GLN A 74 7.02 13.62 5.57
N LEU A 75 6.18 12.62 5.30
CA LEU A 75 4.90 12.80 4.60
C LEU A 75 3.77 13.00 5.62
N ASP A 76 3.60 14.25 6.06
CA ASP A 76 2.71 14.61 7.17
C ASP A 76 1.29 15.05 6.75
N GLU A 77 0.92 14.89 5.47
CA GLU A 77 -0.39 15.31 4.98
C GLU A 77 -1.54 14.56 5.71
N PRO A 78 -2.57 15.25 6.23
CA PRO A 78 -3.65 14.62 6.99
C PRO A 78 -4.35 13.45 6.28
N ALA A 79 -4.56 13.56 4.96
CA ALA A 79 -5.17 12.50 4.17
C ALA A 79 -4.28 11.23 4.12
N LEU A 80 -2.96 11.38 4.03
CA LEU A 80 -2.01 10.26 4.10
C LEU A 80 -2.00 9.62 5.50
N GLN A 81 -2.08 10.43 6.55
CA GLN A 81 -2.13 9.94 7.93
C GLN A 81 -3.42 9.15 8.21
N GLN A 82 -4.54 9.54 7.61
CA GLN A 82 -5.77 8.77 7.70
C GLN A 82 -5.69 7.47 6.88
N LEU A 83 -5.17 7.54 5.65
CA LEU A 83 -4.95 6.36 4.83
C LEU A 83 -4.04 5.34 5.54
N ALA A 84 -3.00 5.81 6.24
CA ALA A 84 -2.11 4.97 7.03
C ALA A 84 -2.87 4.15 8.09
N GLN A 85 -3.85 4.73 8.77
CA GLN A 85 -4.67 3.98 9.74
C GLN A 85 -5.50 2.88 9.07
N ILE A 86 -6.05 3.16 7.88
CA ILE A 86 -6.83 2.18 7.12
C ILE A 86 -5.94 1.00 6.70
N VAL A 87 -4.78 1.32 6.09
CA VAL A 87 -3.76 0.36 5.64
C VAL A 87 -3.26 -0.47 6.81
N ARG A 88 -2.84 0.17 7.91
CA ARG A 88 -2.37 -0.49 9.12
C ARG A 88 -3.40 -1.47 9.67
N GLY A 89 -4.68 -1.08 9.71
CA GLY A 89 -5.75 -1.96 10.19
C GLY A 89 -5.93 -3.20 9.31
N ALA A 90 -5.85 -3.03 7.99
CA ALA A 90 -5.93 -4.15 7.04
C ALA A 90 -4.70 -5.06 7.14
N ASP A 91 -3.50 -4.50 7.12
CA ASP A 91 -2.25 -5.24 7.01
C ASP A 91 -1.90 -6.01 8.30
N THR A 92 -2.19 -5.40 9.45
CA THR A 92 -1.93 -6.00 10.77
C THR A 92 -3.10 -6.83 11.31
N SER A 93 -4.08 -7.18 10.47
CA SER A 93 -5.29 -7.95 10.84
C SER A 93 -6.13 -7.32 11.98
N ARG A 94 -5.98 -6.03 12.23
CA ARG A 94 -6.81 -5.25 13.16
C ARG A 94 -7.95 -4.58 12.39
N LEU A 95 -8.83 -5.41 11.83
CA LEU A 95 -9.85 -4.97 10.86
C LEU A 95 -10.87 -3.97 11.42
N ASN A 96 -10.96 -3.85 12.75
CA ASN A 96 -11.81 -2.87 13.44
C ASN A 96 -11.09 -1.55 13.77
N LEU A 97 -9.81 -1.39 13.37
CA LEU A 97 -9.05 -0.16 13.60
C LEU A 97 -9.71 1.03 12.87
N THR A 98 -10.23 0.79 11.66
CA THR A 98 -11.11 1.71 10.95
C THR A 98 -12.24 0.92 10.27
N PRO A 99 -13.43 1.51 10.05
CA PRO A 99 -14.49 0.84 9.27
C PRO A 99 -14.05 0.40 7.87
N GLN A 100 -13.08 1.10 7.27
CA GLN A 100 -12.58 0.86 5.93
C GLN A 100 -11.57 -0.30 5.85
N SER A 101 -10.92 -0.65 6.97
CA SER A 101 -9.84 -1.65 7.01
C SER A 101 -10.31 -3.04 6.55
N ALA A 102 -11.49 -3.49 6.99
CA ALA A 102 -12.05 -4.78 6.56
C ALA A 102 -12.33 -4.82 5.05
N GLY A 103 -12.82 -3.72 4.47
CA GLY A 103 -13.07 -3.59 3.04
C GLY A 103 -11.78 -3.62 2.23
N LEU A 104 -10.77 -2.84 2.64
CA LEU A 104 -9.45 -2.84 2.01
C LEU A 104 -8.81 -4.24 2.04
N TYR A 105 -8.88 -4.93 3.19
CA TYR A 105 -8.39 -6.30 3.33
C TYR A 105 -9.06 -7.25 2.34
N ALA A 106 -10.40 -7.23 2.26
CA ALA A 106 -11.16 -8.09 1.36
C ALA A 106 -10.83 -7.83 -0.12
N ILE A 107 -10.79 -6.56 -0.53
CA ILE A 107 -10.47 -6.17 -1.92
C ILE A 107 -9.04 -6.57 -2.27
N SER A 108 -8.06 -6.33 -1.39
CA SER A 108 -6.66 -6.67 -1.65
C SER A 108 -6.46 -8.18 -1.80
N LEU A 109 -7.11 -9.01 -0.97
CA LEU A 109 -7.10 -10.46 -1.15
C LEU A 109 -7.76 -10.89 -2.47
N GLY A 110 -8.86 -10.25 -2.85
CA GLY A 110 -9.54 -10.49 -4.13
C GLY A 110 -8.65 -10.17 -5.33
N LEU A 111 -7.96 -9.03 -5.33
CA LEU A 111 -6.99 -8.66 -6.37
C LEU A 111 -5.88 -9.71 -6.49
N SER A 112 -5.27 -10.09 -5.35
CA SER A 112 -4.23 -11.13 -5.32
C SER A 112 -4.73 -12.48 -5.84
N LYS A 113 -6.02 -12.79 -5.67
CA LYS A 113 -6.64 -14.01 -6.21
C LYS A 113 -6.92 -13.92 -7.72
N ASN A 114 -7.37 -12.76 -8.20
CA ASN A 114 -7.80 -12.58 -9.59
C ASN A 114 -6.64 -12.46 -10.57
N PHE A 115 -5.49 -11.97 -10.11
CA PHE A 115 -4.32 -11.74 -10.95
C PHE A 115 -3.15 -12.62 -10.51
N SER A 116 -2.63 -13.43 -11.43
CA SER A 116 -1.40 -14.19 -11.21
C SER A 116 -0.15 -13.34 -11.45
N ASP A 117 -0.25 -12.35 -12.34
CA ASP A 117 0.82 -11.41 -12.65
C ASP A 117 0.83 -10.26 -11.63
N ASP A 118 1.95 -10.10 -10.94
CA ASP A 118 2.07 -9.13 -9.84
C ASP A 118 2.06 -7.68 -10.33
N HIS A 119 2.54 -7.41 -11.55
CA HIS A 119 2.54 -6.06 -12.12
C HIS A 119 1.15 -5.65 -12.61
N GLU A 120 0.40 -6.56 -13.21
CA GLU A 120 -1.00 -6.34 -13.55
C GLU A 120 -1.82 -6.10 -12.29
N MET A 121 -1.66 -6.93 -11.26
CA MET A 121 -2.32 -6.73 -9.98
C MET A 121 -1.97 -5.36 -9.37
N LEU A 122 -0.68 -4.97 -9.41
CA LEU A 122 -0.24 -3.65 -8.95
C LEU A 122 -0.96 -2.53 -9.70
N ARG A 123 -1.06 -2.58 -11.03
CA ARG A 123 -1.77 -1.55 -11.83
C ARG A 123 -3.21 -1.32 -11.34
N HIS A 124 -3.95 -2.38 -11.03
CA HIS A 124 -5.29 -2.28 -10.46
C HIS A 124 -5.27 -1.77 -9.01
N GLY A 125 -4.32 -2.22 -8.21
CA GLY A 125 -4.11 -1.74 -6.84
C GLY A 125 -3.83 -0.25 -6.76
N LEU A 126 -3.04 0.30 -7.70
CA LEU A 126 -2.75 1.75 -7.74
C LEU A 126 -4.02 2.58 -7.90
N ILE A 127 -4.93 2.17 -8.79
CA ILE A 127 -6.21 2.86 -9.01
C ILE A 127 -7.08 2.82 -7.74
N MET A 128 -7.10 1.68 -7.04
CA MET A 128 -7.83 1.54 -5.77
C MET A 128 -7.28 2.50 -4.70
N TYR A 129 -5.96 2.62 -4.58
CA TYR A 129 -5.36 3.56 -3.62
C TYR A 129 -5.52 5.02 -4.03
N ASP A 130 -5.49 5.34 -5.34
CA ASP A 130 -5.85 6.68 -5.82
C ASP A 130 -7.28 7.05 -5.37
N ALA A 131 -8.24 6.14 -5.52
CA ALA A 131 -9.63 6.34 -5.09
C ALA A 131 -9.77 6.45 -3.56
N LEU A 132 -9.08 5.60 -2.80
CA LEU A 132 -9.15 5.62 -1.34
C LEU A 132 -8.49 6.88 -0.75
N TYR A 133 -7.37 7.33 -1.34
CA TYR A 133 -6.73 8.59 -0.96
C TYR A 133 -7.61 9.80 -1.29
N ALA A 134 -8.24 9.84 -2.47
CA ALA A 134 -9.20 10.88 -2.82
C ALA A 134 -10.38 10.91 -1.83
N TRP A 135 -10.87 9.74 -1.40
CA TRP A 135 -11.88 9.66 -0.36
C TRP A 135 -11.39 10.20 0.99
N CYS A 136 -10.16 9.85 1.41
CA CYS A 136 -9.55 10.41 2.61
C CYS A 136 -9.42 11.94 2.53
N LYS A 137 -9.15 12.49 1.34
CA LYS A 137 -8.90 13.92 1.16
C LYS A 137 -10.17 14.75 1.09
N ASP A 138 -11.14 14.34 0.27
CA ASP A 138 -12.22 15.22 -0.18
C ASP A 138 -13.63 14.61 -0.04
N CYS A 139 -13.81 13.29 -0.03
CA CYS A 139 -15.15 12.68 -0.18
C CYS A 139 -15.82 12.20 1.13
N GLN A 140 -15.26 12.46 2.32
CA GLN A 140 -15.85 11.95 3.58
C GLN A 140 -17.20 12.56 3.94
N GLY A 141 -17.49 13.76 3.42
CA GLY A 141 -18.77 14.44 3.61
C GLY A 141 -19.84 14.02 2.59
N GLU A 142 -19.51 13.22 1.59
CA GLU A 142 -20.48 12.81 0.58
C GLU A 142 -21.44 11.75 1.14
N SER A 143 -22.74 12.04 1.05
CA SER A 143 -23.80 11.09 1.37
C SER A 143 -24.44 10.54 0.10
N HIS A 144 -24.84 9.27 0.13
CA HIS A 144 -25.63 8.67 -0.94
C HIS A 144 -27.06 9.23 -0.88
N ASN A 145 -27.27 10.39 -1.52
CA ASN A 145 -28.54 11.11 -1.55
C ASN A 145 -29.54 10.40 -2.48
N TRP A 146 -30.18 9.36 -1.95
CA TRP A 146 -31.27 8.65 -2.60
C TRP A 146 -32.57 8.76 -1.78
N PRO A 147 -33.70 9.17 -2.38
CA PRO A 147 -33.86 9.55 -3.79
C PRO A 147 -33.12 10.86 -4.12
N PRO A 148 -32.72 11.08 -5.39
CA PRO A 148 -32.14 12.35 -5.82
C PRO A 148 -33.14 13.49 -5.55
N GLN A 149 -32.65 14.62 -5.03
CA GLN A 149 -33.47 15.83 -4.94
C GLN A 149 -33.88 16.23 -6.37
N MET A 150 -35.18 16.31 -6.61
CA MET A 150 -35.76 16.77 -7.88
C MET A 150 -35.46 18.25 -8.13
#